data_AF-A0A6B3FRU4-F1
#
_entry.id   AF-A0A6B3FRU4-F1
#
_cell.length_a   1.000
_cell.length_b   1.000
_cell.length_c   1.000
_cell.angle_alpha   90.00
_cell.angle_beta   90.00
_cell.angle_gamma   90.00
#
_symmetry.space_group_name_H-M   'P 1'
#
loop_
_entity.id
_entity.type
_entity.pdbx_description
1 polymer ?
#
loop_
_entity_poly.entity_id
_entity_poly.type
_entity_poly.pdbx_seq_one_letter_code
_entity_poly.pdbx_strand_id
1 'polypeptide(L)'
;AVDLLMDDPETGCVHGVLDPEPLFDDGPVEAYHCLHAHFWRRRSAGVVGTAFFALAAIERSVFEATGPFDENLRDSEDVEYSDRLAATHRIRLSERVTGRHDDVDRLLPMLAEQYRRSQLLVPVAAVERRRGGGLRANRTGGV
;
A
#
# COMPACT_ATOMS: atom_id res chain seq x y z
N ALA A 1 5.94 -3.21 14.64
CA ALA A 1 4.83 -2.31 14.27
C ALA A 1 4.35 -1.54 15.49
N VAL A 2 3.92 -2.23 16.56
CA VAL A 2 3.45 -1.62 17.81
C VAL A 2 4.46 -0.63 18.39
N ASP A 3 5.75 -1.01 18.51
CA ASP A 3 6.79 -0.08 18.99
C ASP A 3 6.83 1.23 18.19
N LEU A 4 6.73 1.15 16.85
CA LEU A 4 6.74 2.33 15.97
C LEU A 4 5.49 3.21 16.13
N LEU A 5 4.34 2.63 16.49
CA LEU A 5 3.13 3.38 16.81
C LEU A 5 3.26 4.06 18.18
N MET A 6 3.87 3.40 19.16
CA MET A 6 4.07 3.96 20.50
C MET A 6 5.15 5.05 20.53
N ASP A 7 6.15 4.97 19.67
CA ASP A 7 7.27 5.91 19.60
C ASP A 7 6.90 7.29 19.03
N ASP A 8 5.85 7.38 18.18
CA ASP A 8 5.40 8.62 17.54
C ASP A 8 3.87 8.72 17.54
N PRO A 9 3.26 9.53 18.43
CA PRO A 9 1.82 9.72 18.49
C PRO A 9 1.20 10.33 17.23
N GLU A 10 2.00 10.95 16.35
CA GLU A 10 1.50 11.45 15.06
C GLU A 10 1.36 10.34 14.01
N THR A 11 1.88 9.13 14.27
CA THR A 11 1.77 7.96 13.39
C THR A 11 0.51 7.17 13.72
N GLY A 12 -0.49 7.23 12.83
CA GLY A 12 -1.77 6.53 13.01
C GLY A 12 -1.78 5.11 12.44
N CYS A 13 -0.91 4.83 11.47
CA CYS A 13 -0.78 3.51 10.86
C CYS A 13 0.67 3.22 10.52
N VAL A 14 1.11 1.99 10.81
CA VAL A 14 2.39 1.45 10.38
C VAL A 14 2.12 0.22 9.51
N HIS A 15 2.70 0.18 8.30
CA HIS A 15 2.67 -1.02 7.48
C HIS A 15 4.07 -1.45 7.03
N GLY A 16 4.16 -2.72 6.66
CA GLY A 16 5.42 -3.37 6.36
C GLY A 16 5.79 -3.44 4.90
N VAL A 17 7.01 -3.91 4.68
CA VAL A 17 7.54 -4.34 3.38
C VAL A 17 7.32 -5.84 3.28
N LEU A 18 6.66 -6.30 2.22
CA LEU A 18 6.53 -7.73 1.94
C LEU A 18 7.92 -8.37 1.81
N ASP A 19 8.08 -9.59 2.28
CA ASP A 19 9.31 -10.36 2.02
C ASP A 19 9.49 -10.56 0.50
N PRO A 20 10.74 -10.73 0.02
CA PRO A 20 11.00 -10.97 -1.40
C PRO A 20 10.60 -12.39 -1.85
N GLU A 21 10.34 -13.28 -0.88
CA GLU A 21 9.87 -14.65 -1.11
C GLU A 21 8.37 -14.73 -0.80
N PRO A 22 7.56 -15.34 -1.69
CA PRO A 22 6.13 -15.46 -1.47
C PRO A 22 5.80 -16.45 -0.34
N LEU A 23 4.55 -16.41 0.14
CA LEU A 23 4.10 -17.32 1.21
C LEU A 23 4.03 -18.76 0.72
N PHE A 24 3.48 -18.95 -0.48
CA PHE A 24 3.51 -20.18 -1.25
C PHE A 24 4.36 -19.94 -2.50
N ASP A 25 5.00 -20.98 -3.04
CA ASP A 25 5.77 -20.85 -4.28
C ASP A 25 4.96 -21.50 -5.41
N ASP A 26 4.01 -20.74 -5.96
CA ASP A 26 3.14 -21.21 -7.05
C ASP A 26 3.76 -20.98 -8.44
N GLY A 27 4.96 -20.40 -8.48
CA GLY A 27 5.82 -20.37 -9.66
C GLY A 27 6.41 -18.99 -9.99
N PRO A 28 7.02 -18.86 -11.19
CA PRO A 28 7.88 -17.71 -11.50
C PRO A 28 7.14 -16.37 -11.61
N VAL A 29 5.83 -16.38 -11.89
CA VAL A 29 5.03 -15.15 -11.95
C VAL A 29 4.84 -14.58 -10.55
N GLU A 30 4.44 -15.41 -9.60
CA GLU A 30 4.27 -15.00 -8.20
C GLU A 30 5.62 -14.54 -7.61
N ALA A 31 6.69 -15.31 -7.84
CA ALA A 31 8.03 -14.95 -7.38
C ALA A 31 8.47 -13.58 -7.92
N TYR A 32 8.23 -13.29 -9.20
CA TYR A 32 8.51 -11.97 -9.77
C TYR A 32 7.63 -10.88 -9.15
N HIS A 33 6.33 -11.13 -9.01
CA HIS A 33 5.38 -10.15 -8.47
C HIS A 33 5.72 -9.78 -7.02
N CYS A 34 6.06 -10.78 -6.21
CA CYS A 34 6.50 -10.63 -4.83
C CYS A 34 7.81 -9.82 -4.75
N LEU A 35 8.83 -10.19 -5.54
CA LEU A 35 10.10 -9.47 -5.59
C LEU A 35 9.94 -8.02 -6.05
N HIS A 36 9.11 -7.78 -7.07
CA HIS A 36 8.77 -6.43 -7.55
C HIS A 36 8.08 -5.62 -6.45
N ALA A 37 7.09 -6.21 -5.77
CA ALA A 37 6.38 -5.58 -4.66
C ALA A 37 7.30 -5.23 -3.49
N HIS A 38 8.22 -6.13 -3.14
CA HIS A 38 9.27 -5.94 -2.14
C HIS A 38 10.16 -4.75 -2.50
N PHE A 39 10.74 -4.75 -3.71
CA PHE A 39 11.68 -3.72 -4.14
C PHE A 39 11.08 -2.31 -4.06
N TRP A 40 9.87 -2.11 -4.59
CA TRP A 40 9.22 -0.80 -4.60
C TRP A 40 8.80 -0.32 -3.21
N ARG A 41 8.32 -1.23 -2.36
CA ARG A 41 7.96 -0.88 -0.97
C ARG A 41 9.20 -0.51 -0.17
N ARG A 42 10.26 -1.31 -0.28
CA ARG A 42 11.53 -1.05 0.41
C ARG A 42 12.10 0.33 0.06
N ARG A 43 12.09 0.69 -1.23
CA ARG A 43 12.55 2.01 -1.72
C ARG A 43 11.69 3.18 -1.22
N SER A 44 10.44 2.90 -0.87
CA SER A 44 9.46 3.91 -0.43
C SER A 44 9.35 4.02 1.09
N ALA A 45 10.24 3.37 1.85
CA ALA A 45 10.22 3.40 3.32
C ALA A 45 10.25 4.84 3.86
N GLY A 46 9.44 5.10 4.90
CA GLY A 46 9.21 6.45 5.43
C GLY A 46 7.73 6.78 5.54
N VAL A 47 7.40 8.08 5.50
CA VAL A 47 6.01 8.55 5.50
C VAL A 47 5.46 8.45 4.08
N VAL A 48 4.32 7.77 3.95
CA VAL A 48 3.67 7.49 2.66
C VAL A 48 2.21 7.93 2.69
N GLY A 49 1.57 8.03 1.52
CA GLY A 49 0.17 8.46 1.40
C GLY A 49 -0.84 7.31 1.41
N THR A 50 -0.40 6.05 1.32
CA THR A 50 -1.30 4.90 1.24
C THR A 50 -0.71 3.72 2.00
N ALA A 51 -1.55 3.03 2.77
CA ALA A 51 -1.16 1.84 3.53
C ALA A 51 -1.50 0.54 2.76
N PHE A 52 -0.67 -0.48 2.92
CA PHE A 52 -0.98 -1.84 2.51
C PHE A 52 -1.50 -2.64 3.71
N PHE A 53 -2.82 -2.76 3.85
CA PHE A 53 -3.45 -3.23 5.08
C PHE A 53 -3.25 -4.73 5.40
N ALA A 54 -2.89 -5.56 4.43
CA ALA A 54 -2.56 -6.97 4.68
C ALA A 54 -1.30 -7.16 5.55
N LEU A 55 -0.48 -6.10 5.70
CA LEU A 55 0.69 -6.08 6.60
C LEU A 55 0.73 -4.75 7.37
N ALA A 56 -0.40 -4.31 7.92
CA ALA A 56 -0.51 -3.05 8.67
C ALA A 56 -0.98 -3.25 10.12
N ALA A 57 -0.63 -2.28 10.95
CA ALA A 57 -1.19 -2.07 12.27
C ALA A 57 -1.68 -0.62 12.38
N ILE A 58 -2.89 -0.45 12.92
CA ILE A 58 -3.52 0.84 13.20
C ILE A 58 -3.81 0.88 14.69
N GLU A 59 -3.60 2.03 15.32
CA GLU A 59 -4.08 2.21 16.69
C GLU A 59 -5.62 2.18 16.71
N ARG A 60 -6.19 1.47 17.68
CA ARG A 60 -7.65 1.33 17.79
C ARG A 60 -8.37 2.69 17.87
N SER A 61 -7.86 3.61 18.68
CA SER A 61 -8.45 4.95 18.85
C SER A 61 -8.47 5.74 17.53
N VAL A 62 -7.40 5.63 16.75
CA VAL A 62 -7.26 6.24 15.42
C VAL A 62 -8.21 5.58 14.42
N PHE A 63 -8.36 4.26 14.46
CA PHE A 63 -9.32 3.55 13.61
C PHE A 63 -10.76 4.01 13.90
N GLU A 64 -11.14 4.07 15.18
CA GLU A 64 -12.46 4.53 15.63
C GLU A 64 -12.71 6.00 15.25
N ALA A 65 -11.70 6.86 15.36
CA ALA A 65 -11.80 8.28 15.01
C ALA A 65 -11.87 8.52 13.49
N THR A 66 -11.14 7.73 12.71
CA THR A 66 -11.16 7.80 11.23
C THR A 66 -12.49 7.28 10.68
N GLY A 67 -13.09 6.29 11.36
CA GLY A 67 -14.28 5.57 10.91
C GLY A 67 -13.92 4.31 10.11
N PRO A 68 -14.86 3.38 9.90
CA PRO A 68 -14.59 2.09 9.23
C PRO A 68 -14.21 2.26 7.74
N PHE A 69 -13.77 1.18 7.11
CA PHE A 69 -13.63 1.08 5.66
C PHE A 69 -15.00 1.23 4.98
N ASP A 70 -15.04 1.82 3.79
CA ASP A 70 -16.27 1.88 2.98
C ASP A 70 -16.53 0.52 2.33
N GLU A 71 -17.51 -0.21 2.87
CA GLU A 71 -17.91 -1.54 2.40
C GLU A 71 -18.54 -1.54 0.99
N ASN A 72 -18.84 -0.36 0.42
CA ASN A 72 -19.32 -0.24 -0.96
C ASN A 72 -18.17 -0.21 -1.98
N LEU A 73 -16.92 -0.07 -1.52
CA LEU A 73 -15.72 -0.13 -2.34
C LEU A 73 -15.14 -1.55 -2.34
N ARG A 74 -14.58 -1.97 -3.47
CA ARG A 74 -14.10 -3.36 -3.67
C ARG A 74 -12.61 -3.51 -3.94
N ASP A 75 -12.01 -2.48 -4.54
CA ASP A 75 -10.61 -2.50 -5.01
C ASP A 75 -9.95 -1.12 -4.71
N SER A 76 -10.50 -0.34 -3.78
CA SER A 76 -10.06 1.03 -3.51
C SER A 76 -10.41 1.55 -2.10
N GLU A 77 -10.93 0.69 -1.25
CA GLU A 77 -11.23 0.98 0.16
C GLU A 77 -9.96 1.32 0.94
N ASP A 78 -8.83 0.73 0.58
CA ASP A 78 -7.53 0.99 1.17
C ASP A 78 -7.01 2.40 0.82
N VAL A 79 -7.17 2.82 -0.43
CA VAL A 79 -6.82 4.17 -0.91
C VAL A 79 -7.71 5.21 -0.26
N GLU A 80 -9.03 4.98 -0.25
CA GLU A 80 -10.00 5.88 0.38
C GLU A 80 -9.72 6.06 1.88
N TYR A 81 -9.56 4.94 2.59
CA TYR A 81 -9.26 4.98 4.02
C TYR A 81 -7.93 5.69 4.29
N SER A 82 -6.93 5.44 3.45
CA SER A 82 -5.63 6.10 3.58
C SER A 82 -5.71 7.62 3.37
N ASP A 83 -6.55 8.11 2.44
CA ASP A 83 -6.74 9.56 2.24
C ASP A 83 -7.35 10.22 3.49
N ARG A 84 -8.39 9.60 4.06
CA ARG A 84 -8.98 10.06 5.34
C ARG A 84 -7.97 10.03 6.48
N LEU A 85 -7.22 8.94 6.60
CA LEU A 85 -6.22 8.79 7.67
C LEU A 85 -5.08 9.81 7.52
N ALA A 86 -4.55 9.98 6.30
CA ALA A 86 -3.45 10.90 5.99
C ALA A 86 -3.81 12.37 6.23
N ALA A 87 -5.10 12.71 6.24
CA ALA A 87 -5.57 14.05 6.59
C ALA A 87 -5.37 14.40 8.08
N THR A 88 -5.18 13.41 8.95
CA THR A 88 -5.09 13.60 10.41
C THR A 88 -3.84 12.99 11.04
N HIS A 89 -3.31 11.91 10.49
CA HIS A 89 -2.17 11.16 11.01
C HIS A 89 -1.20 10.76 9.90
N ARG A 90 0.04 10.47 10.28
CA ARG A 90 1.02 9.89 9.35
C ARG A 90 0.77 8.40 9.14
N ILE A 91 0.97 7.97 7.90
CA ILE A 91 1.08 6.56 7.54
C ILE A 91 2.56 6.27 7.32
N ARG A 92 3.09 5.25 8.00
CA ARG A 92 4.51 4.92 7.98
C ARG A 92 4.77 3.53 7.41
N LEU A 93 5.54 3.48 6.33
CA LEU A 93 6.11 2.25 5.78
C LEU A 93 7.46 1.96 6.44
N SER A 94 7.63 0.79 7.03
CA SER A 94 8.87 0.40 7.72
C SER A 94 9.40 -0.95 7.28
N GLU A 95 10.70 -1.01 6.98
CA GLU A 95 11.45 -2.26 6.73
C GLU A 95 11.58 -3.13 8.00
N ARG A 96 11.25 -2.62 9.19
CA ARG A 96 11.24 -3.40 10.44
C ARG A 96 9.99 -4.27 10.61
N VAL A 97 9.00 -4.07 9.75
CA VAL A 97 7.76 -4.87 9.70
C VAL A 97 7.79 -5.61 8.38
N THR A 98 7.91 -6.92 8.44
CA THR A 98 7.95 -7.78 7.25
C THR A 98 6.99 -8.95 7.39
N GLY A 99 6.63 -9.53 6.26
CA GLY A 99 5.76 -10.70 6.20
C GLY A 99 5.65 -11.22 4.77
N ARG A 100 5.40 -12.52 4.66
CA ARG A 100 5.11 -13.18 3.39
C ARG A 100 3.63 -13.05 3.06
N HIS A 101 3.31 -12.90 1.79
CA HIS A 101 1.97 -12.74 1.26
C HIS A 101 1.80 -13.66 0.05
N ASP A 102 0.57 -14.14 -0.14
CA ASP A 102 0.16 -14.99 -1.25
C ASP A 102 -0.44 -14.11 -2.36
N ASP A 103 -0.02 -14.31 -3.61
CA ASP A 103 -0.41 -13.43 -4.71
C ASP A 103 -0.74 -14.20 -5.99
N VAL A 104 -1.16 -13.48 -7.03
CA VAL A 104 -1.55 -14.09 -8.30
C VAL A 104 -0.37 -14.82 -8.98
N ASP A 105 -0.59 -16.11 -9.28
CA ASP A 105 0.40 -17.06 -9.81
C ASP A 105 0.47 -17.11 -11.35
N ARG A 106 -0.47 -16.47 -12.04
CA ARG A 106 -0.61 -16.53 -13.51
C ARG A 106 -0.56 -15.18 -14.17
N LEU A 107 0.21 -15.10 -15.25
CA LEU A 107 0.48 -13.84 -15.98
C LEU A 107 -0.79 -13.15 -16.49
N LEU A 108 -1.70 -13.89 -17.15
CA LEU A 108 -2.90 -13.27 -17.74
C LEU A 108 -3.87 -12.75 -16.67
N PRO A 109 -4.21 -13.52 -15.61
CA PRO A 109 -4.93 -12.98 -14.46
C PRO A 109 -4.26 -11.76 -13.83
N MET A 110 -2.94 -11.81 -13.60
CA MET A 110 -2.18 -10.68 -13.03
C MET A 110 -2.33 -9.42 -13.88
N LEU A 111 -2.15 -9.52 -15.20
CA LEU A 111 -2.29 -8.39 -16.12
C LEU A 111 -3.73 -7.85 -16.16
N ALA A 112 -4.73 -8.73 -16.17
CA ALA A 112 -6.14 -8.35 -16.18
C ALA A 112 -6.53 -7.62 -14.89
N GLU A 113 -6.03 -8.09 -13.74
CA GLU A 113 -6.20 -7.45 -12.45
C GLU A 113 -5.54 -6.08 -12.39
N GLN A 114 -4.25 -6.02 -12.75
CA GLN A 114 -3.50 -4.77 -12.78
C GLN A 114 -4.17 -3.73 -13.68
N TYR A 115 -4.64 -4.13 -14.87
CA TYR A 115 -5.35 -3.26 -15.79
C TYR A 115 -6.64 -2.71 -15.16
N ARG A 116 -7.48 -3.60 -14.62
CA ARG A 116 -8.77 -3.23 -14.00
C ARG A 116 -8.56 -2.27 -12.83
N ARG A 117 -7.66 -2.59 -11.90
CA ARG A 117 -7.36 -1.76 -10.72
C ARG A 117 -6.77 -0.41 -11.10
N SER A 118 -5.90 -0.38 -12.12
CA SER A 118 -5.31 0.88 -12.61
C SER A 118 -6.37 1.86 -13.15
N GLN A 119 -7.48 1.37 -13.71
CA GLN A 119 -8.57 2.26 -14.17
C GLN A 119 -9.23 3.02 -12.99
N LEU A 120 -9.32 2.39 -11.82
CA LEU A 120 -9.90 2.99 -10.62
C LEU A 120 -9.01 4.10 -10.04
N LEU A 121 -7.71 4.06 -10.33
CA LEU A 121 -6.74 5.06 -9.89
C LEU A 121 -6.68 6.29 -10.83
N VAL A 122 -7.28 6.25 -12.02
CA VAL A 122 -7.25 7.38 -12.96
C VAL A 122 -7.92 8.64 -12.39
N PRO A 123 -9.12 8.57 -11.76
CA PRO A 123 -9.73 9.74 -11.12
C PRO A 123 -8.87 10.28 -9.97
N VAL A 124 -8.31 9.39 -9.14
CA VAL A 124 -7.41 9.76 -8.02
C VAL A 124 -6.17 10.48 -8.57
N ALA A 125 -5.53 9.93 -9.60
CA ALA A 125 -4.40 10.53 -10.29
C ALA A 125 -4.71 11.93 -10.83
N ALA A 126 -5.92 12.12 -11.37
CA ALA A 126 -6.36 13.40 -11.89
C ALA A 126 -6.56 14.45 -10.79
N VAL A 127 -7.10 14.05 -9.63
CA VAL A 127 -7.27 14.93 -8.46
C VAL A 127 -5.92 15.29 -7.85
N GLU A 128 -5.06 14.29 -7.61
CA GLU A 128 -3.71 14.50 -7.07
C GLU A 128 -2.89 15.44 -7.96
N ARG A 129 -2.92 15.23 -9.29
CA ARG A 129 -2.24 16.10 -10.25
C ARG A 129 -2.71 17.56 -10.15
N ARG A 130 -4.00 17.79 -9.88
CA ARG A 130 -4.56 19.14 -9.67
C ARG A 130 -4.14 19.75 -8.34
N ARG A 131 -3.93 18.94 -7.30
CA ARG A 131 -3.43 19.36 -5.98
C ARG A 131 -1.91 19.55 -5.93
N GLY A 132 -1.19 19.33 -7.03
CA GLY A 132 0.27 19.40 -7.09
C GLY A 132 0.98 18.11 -6.62
N GLY A 133 0.21 17.10 -6.20
CA GLY A 133 0.66 15.74 -5.94
C GLY A 133 0.83 14.99 -7.26
N GLY A 134 2.06 14.87 -7.74
CA GLY A 134 2.32 13.98 -8.87
C GLY A 134 2.37 12.54 -8.38
N LEU A 135 1.57 11.64 -8.95
CA LEU A 135 1.93 10.21 -9.04
C LEU A 135 3.27 10.14 -9.78
N ARG A 136 4.37 10.22 -9.03
CA ARG A 136 5.73 10.06 -9.55
C ARG A 136 6.01 8.56 -9.67
N ALA A 137 5.17 7.86 -10.44
CA ALA A 137 5.29 6.42 -10.63
C ALA A 137 6.53 6.04 -11.47
N ASN A 138 7.04 6.98 -12.29
CA ASN A 138 8.33 6.86 -12.95
C ASN A 138 8.81 8.25 -13.39
N ARG A 139 10.07 8.59 -13.13
CA ARG A 139 10.75 9.62 -13.94
C ARG A 139 10.84 9.04 -15.35
N THR A 140 10.79 9.90 -16.38
CA THR A 140 10.81 9.53 -17.81
C THR A 140 11.97 8.63 -18.27
N GLY A 141 12.89 8.25 -17.39
CA GLY A 141 13.99 7.33 -17.64
C GLY A 141 13.83 5.90 -17.10
N GLY A 142 12.72 5.55 -16.43
CA GLY A 142 12.45 4.17 -16.00
C GLY A 142 13.60 3.50 -15.23
N VAL A 143 13.98 4.06 -14.07
CA VAL A 143 14.79 3.43 -13.00
C VAL A 143 14.40 4.05 -11.66
#